data_AF-A0A2D3VG09-F1
#
_entry.id   AF-A0A2D3VG09-F1
#
_cell.length_a   1.000
_cell.length_b   1.000
_cell.length_c   1.000
_cell.angle_alpha   90.00
_cell.angle_beta   90.00
_cell.angle_gamma   90.00
#
_symmetry.space_group_name_H-M   'P 1'
#
loop_
_entity.id
_entity.type
_entity.pdbx_description
1 polymer ?
#
loop_
_entity_poly.entity_id
_entity_poly.type
_entity_poly.pdbx_seq_one_letter_code
_entity_poly.pdbx_strand_id
1 'polypeptide(L)'
;MTIAVQFRDKYNTPDITSSSNILASSSKLLDVASNMSTMPPTHCTGCGDEFQALEARIPMAGDDICRECFDCSIKPQFESALVNEADYPPTIGRTILNILDYSHLLPGELIDAYIKKGNEYAILPKHRVYCSNNAKCSAFLGHISKEEFLVLCEECHSTTCMSCCKIVRYIRIRALLSRPHKCKKLGDPNDHQLPEETRGKEWQVCPGEGCGILVTLKDGCNHVICTVSACRTEFCFFCGKPAKGSSGHWRNRGPTSCPRYGTTHLPEAEAPGAMDAIIEQAQEMRLRLDALVEFMDQPDILQPPRNIDQWLGRPLGAPIADEQGDLGRVMAERQRQLRERAAWEWDRMGALGHLEVGEQALWNFLQDVDLPDFGMD
;
A
#
# COMPACT_ATOMS: atom_id res chain seq x y z
N MET A 1 15.59 28.43 38.60
CA MET A 1 14.45 29.07 37.91
C MET A 1 13.93 28.07 36.91
N THR A 2 12.89 27.34 37.29
CA THR A 2 12.36 26.19 36.56
C THR A 2 11.11 26.65 35.84
N ILE A 3 11.14 26.71 34.51
CA ILE A 3 9.97 27.06 33.70
C ILE A 3 9.37 25.76 33.20
N ALA A 4 8.21 25.41 33.75
CA ALA A 4 7.35 24.35 33.26
C ALA A 4 6.70 24.82 31.95
N VAL A 5 6.90 24.07 30.86
CA VAL A 5 6.22 24.30 29.59
C VAL A 5 4.94 23.48 29.60
N GLN A 6 3.79 24.17 29.67
CA GLN A 6 2.47 23.58 29.47
C GLN A 6 2.30 23.25 27.98
N PHE A 7 2.18 21.98 27.65
CA PHE A 7 1.63 21.53 26.36
C PHE A 7 0.16 21.17 26.55
N ARG A 8 -0.69 21.65 25.63
CA ARG A 8 -2.13 21.38 25.58
C ARG A 8 -2.38 19.90 25.28
N ASP A 9 -3.03 19.22 26.22
CA ASP A 9 -3.54 17.87 26.06
C ASP A 9 -4.64 17.80 24.98
N LYS A 10 -4.50 16.82 24.08
CA LYS A 10 -5.55 16.40 23.14
C LYS A 10 -6.06 14.98 23.41
N TYR A 11 -5.78 14.46 24.59
CA TYR A 11 -6.28 13.18 25.06
C TYR A 11 -6.90 13.37 26.44
N ASN A 12 -8.21 13.65 26.47
CA ASN A 12 -8.98 13.68 27.71
C ASN A 12 -9.11 12.23 28.22
N THR A 13 -8.43 11.92 29.31
CA THR A 13 -8.79 10.80 30.20
C THR A 13 -9.71 11.34 31.32
N PRO A 14 -10.78 10.64 31.70
CA PRO A 14 -11.59 11.05 32.84
C PRO A 14 -10.92 10.59 34.14
N ASP A 15 -10.54 11.55 34.97
CA ASP A 15 -9.98 11.28 36.30
C ASP A 15 -11.09 11.00 37.31
N ILE A 16 -10.99 9.86 37.99
CA ILE A 16 -11.90 9.39 39.04
C ILE A 16 -11.24 9.70 40.37
N THR A 17 -11.75 10.71 41.08
CA THR A 17 -11.85 10.90 42.54
C THR A 17 -12.36 12.35 42.73
N SER A 18 -13.26 12.73 43.61
CA SER A 18 -13.71 12.17 44.88
C SER A 18 -15.03 12.87 45.28
N SER A 19 -15.76 12.18 46.15
CA SER A 19 -17.08 12.45 46.70
C SER A 19 -17.28 13.87 47.25
N SER A 20 -18.44 14.48 46.92
CA SER A 20 -19.40 15.13 47.85
C SER A 20 -20.26 16.15 47.08
N ASN A 21 -21.49 15.78 46.73
CA ASN A 21 -22.66 16.64 46.97
C ASN A 21 -23.95 15.88 46.67
N ILE A 22 -24.74 15.78 47.73
CA ILE A 22 -26.02 15.13 47.88
C ILE A 22 -27.12 16.14 47.53
N LEU A 23 -28.19 15.65 46.88
CA LEU A 23 -29.51 16.27 46.64
C LEU A 23 -29.62 17.37 45.56
N ALA A 24 -30.15 17.00 44.39
CA ALA A 24 -31.51 17.37 43.98
C ALA A 24 -31.79 16.98 42.51
N SER A 25 -33.04 16.60 42.26
CA SER A 25 -33.71 16.57 40.95
C SER A 25 -33.64 15.28 40.15
N SER A 26 -34.27 14.27 40.75
CA SER A 26 -34.99 13.18 40.07
C SER A 26 -36.08 13.73 39.14
N SER A 27 -35.81 13.80 37.83
CA SER A 27 -36.85 13.80 36.76
C SER A 27 -36.20 14.00 35.39
N LYS A 28 -35.71 12.91 34.78
CA LYS A 28 -35.44 12.77 33.32
C LYS A 28 -35.09 11.31 32.94
N LEU A 29 -35.68 10.35 33.65
CA LEU A 29 -35.73 8.95 33.21
C LEU A 29 -37.07 8.78 32.51
N LEU A 30 -37.04 8.75 31.18
CA LEU A 30 -37.99 8.18 30.21
C LEU A 30 -37.75 8.92 28.89
N ASP A 31 -37.02 8.28 27.97
CA ASP A 31 -37.02 8.46 26.51
C ASP A 31 -35.65 8.18 25.87
N VAL A 32 -35.14 6.94 26.01
CA VAL A 32 -34.29 6.29 24.98
C VAL A 32 -34.54 4.78 25.04
N ALA A 33 -35.78 4.36 24.77
CA ALA A 33 -36.13 2.96 24.55
C ALA A 33 -36.47 2.75 23.08
N SER A 34 -35.48 3.00 22.22
CA SER A 34 -35.49 2.65 20.78
C SER A 34 -34.05 2.49 20.33
N ASN A 35 -33.37 1.43 20.76
CA ASN A 35 -32.19 0.96 20.06
C ASN A 35 -32.23 -0.55 20.02
N MET A 36 -32.19 -1.06 18.79
CA MET A 36 -32.39 -2.46 18.44
C MET A 36 -31.40 -3.32 19.22
N SER A 37 -31.93 -4.29 19.97
CA SER A 37 -31.17 -5.42 20.47
C SER A 37 -30.70 -6.25 19.28
N THR A 38 -29.53 -5.91 18.72
CA THR A 38 -28.76 -6.85 17.91
C THR A 38 -28.14 -7.85 18.87
N MET A 39 -28.52 -9.12 18.76
CA MET A 39 -27.82 -10.18 19.49
C MET A 39 -26.32 -10.09 19.15
N PRO A 40 -25.44 -10.16 20.15
CA PRO A 40 -24.02 -9.94 19.93
C PRO A 40 -23.46 -11.04 19.01
N PRO A 41 -22.51 -10.73 18.10
CA PRO A 41 -22.01 -11.66 17.09
C PRO A 41 -21.63 -13.01 17.71
N THR A 42 -22.17 -14.12 17.22
CA THR A 42 -21.84 -15.46 17.74
C THR A 42 -20.59 -16.06 17.10
N HIS A 43 -20.11 -15.45 16.02
CA HIS A 43 -18.98 -15.92 15.20
C HIS A 43 -17.93 -14.84 15.03
N CYS A 44 -16.68 -15.27 14.87
CA CYS A 44 -15.54 -14.43 14.52
C CYS A 44 -15.68 -13.93 13.08
N THR A 45 -15.59 -12.62 12.86
CA THR A 45 -15.66 -12.05 11.50
C THR A 45 -14.42 -12.33 10.65
N GLY A 46 -13.30 -12.72 11.28
CA GLY A 46 -12.05 -13.04 10.59
C GLY A 46 -12.02 -14.47 10.01
N CYS A 47 -12.33 -15.48 10.81
CA CYS A 47 -12.29 -16.89 10.40
C CYS A 47 -13.67 -17.53 10.18
N GLY A 48 -14.75 -16.92 10.69
CA GLY A 48 -16.11 -17.48 10.63
C GLY A 48 -16.43 -18.48 11.75
N ASP A 49 -15.45 -18.84 12.59
CA ASP A 49 -15.66 -19.82 13.67
C ASP A 49 -16.52 -19.26 14.80
N GLU A 50 -17.28 -20.13 15.46
CA GLU A 50 -18.06 -19.76 16.65
C GLU A 50 -17.16 -19.45 17.84
N PHE A 51 -17.55 -18.44 18.62
CA PHE A 51 -16.86 -18.14 19.86
C PHE A 51 -17.19 -19.18 20.93
N GLN A 52 -16.16 -19.78 21.52
CA GLN A 52 -16.31 -20.74 22.63
C GLN A 52 -16.84 -20.07 23.92
N ALA A 53 -16.58 -18.77 24.10
CA ALA A 53 -17.03 -17.98 25.24
C ALA A 53 -17.15 -16.50 24.88
N LEU A 54 -17.93 -15.73 25.66
CA LEU A 54 -18.07 -14.28 25.45
C LEU A 54 -16.75 -13.54 25.65
N GLU A 55 -15.91 -13.99 26.60
CA GLU A 55 -14.60 -13.42 26.90
C GLU A 55 -13.55 -13.69 25.81
N ALA A 56 -13.81 -14.64 24.92
CA ALA A 56 -12.95 -14.93 23.77
C ALA A 56 -13.13 -13.92 22.62
N ARG A 57 -14.06 -12.99 22.76
CA ARG A 57 -14.38 -11.96 21.76
C ARG A 57 -13.51 -10.75 21.97
N ILE A 58 -12.87 -10.30 20.91
CA ILE A 58 -12.06 -9.10 20.88
C ILE A 58 -12.77 -8.07 20.00
N PRO A 59 -13.31 -6.98 20.59
CA PRO A 59 -14.00 -5.94 19.83
C PRO A 59 -13.06 -5.23 18.87
N MET A 60 -13.53 -5.01 17.65
CA MET A 60 -12.74 -4.47 16.56
C MET A 60 -13.64 -3.71 15.58
N ALA A 61 -13.57 -2.38 15.63
CA ALA A 61 -14.26 -1.48 14.69
C ALA A 61 -15.78 -1.71 14.53
N GLY A 62 -16.45 -2.27 15.55
CA GLY A 62 -17.89 -2.57 15.54
C GLY A 62 -18.21 -4.06 15.36
N ASP A 63 -17.21 -4.88 15.09
CA ASP A 63 -17.29 -6.34 14.99
C ASP A 63 -16.51 -7.03 16.12
N ASP A 64 -16.57 -8.37 16.17
CA ASP A 64 -15.80 -9.19 17.10
C ASP A 64 -14.91 -10.19 16.35
N ILE A 65 -13.67 -10.35 16.80
CA ILE A 65 -12.74 -11.37 16.29
C ILE A 65 -12.22 -12.28 17.41
N CYS A 66 -11.74 -13.47 17.05
CA CYS A 66 -11.08 -14.39 17.98
C CYS A 66 -9.62 -14.00 18.20
N ARG A 67 -8.99 -14.60 19.22
CA ARG A 67 -7.58 -14.36 19.57
C ARG A 67 -6.62 -14.65 18.42
N GLU A 68 -6.81 -15.76 17.71
CA GLU A 68 -5.95 -16.15 16.60
C GLU A 68 -6.03 -15.14 15.45
N CYS A 69 -7.24 -14.71 15.07
CA CYS A 69 -7.40 -13.65 14.08
C CYS A 69 -6.79 -12.32 14.54
N PHE A 70 -6.91 -11.96 15.83
CA PHE A 70 -6.25 -10.77 16.36
C PHE A 70 -4.73 -10.84 16.21
N ASP A 71 -4.12 -11.96 16.60
CA ASP A 71 -2.67 -12.15 16.53
C ASP A 71 -2.16 -12.21 15.07
N CYS A 72 -2.97 -12.72 14.13
CA CYS A 72 -2.61 -12.82 12.72
C CYS A 72 -2.91 -11.56 11.90
N SER A 73 -3.88 -10.73 12.29
CA SER A 73 -4.36 -9.62 11.45
C SER A 73 -4.24 -8.24 12.08
N ILE A 74 -4.38 -8.11 13.40
CA ILE A 74 -4.43 -6.80 14.07
C ILE A 74 -3.10 -6.45 14.69
N LYS A 75 -2.52 -7.37 15.47
CA LYS A 75 -1.20 -7.19 16.06
C LYS A 75 -0.13 -6.84 15.00
N PRO A 76 -0.06 -7.50 13.83
CA PRO A 76 0.95 -7.17 12.82
C PRO A 76 0.80 -5.76 12.22
N GLN A 77 -0.40 -5.16 12.26
CA GLN A 77 -0.57 -3.78 11.81
C GLN A 77 0.12 -2.78 12.74
N PHE A 78 0.05 -3.00 14.06
CA PHE A 78 0.78 -2.18 15.03
C PHE A 78 2.31 -2.34 14.87
N GLU A 79 2.76 -3.56 14.60
CA GLU A 79 4.17 -3.84 14.31
C GLU A 79 4.63 -3.18 13.01
N SER A 80 3.83 -3.26 11.93
CA SER A 80 4.14 -2.60 10.65
C SER A 80 4.25 -1.10 10.82
N ALA A 81 3.33 -0.50 11.58
CA ALA A 81 3.34 0.94 11.87
C ALA A 81 4.61 1.41 12.60
N LEU A 82 5.28 0.55 13.37
CA LEU A 82 6.58 0.87 13.97
C LEU A 82 7.71 0.97 12.93
N VAL A 83 7.63 0.17 11.88
CA VAL A 83 8.64 0.08 10.82
C VAL A 83 8.39 1.13 9.73
N ASN A 84 7.12 1.31 9.37
CA ASN A 84 6.69 2.13 8.24
C ASN A 84 5.66 3.16 8.69
N GLU A 85 6.01 4.45 8.60
CA GLU A 85 5.12 5.55 8.97
C GLU A 85 3.84 5.59 8.12
N ALA A 86 3.87 5.10 6.87
CA ALA A 86 2.69 5.09 6.01
C ALA A 86 1.57 4.19 6.56
N ASP A 87 1.92 3.18 7.36
CA ASP A 87 0.98 2.25 8.01
C ASP A 87 0.45 2.81 9.35
N TYR A 88 0.92 4.00 9.76
CA TYR A 88 0.49 4.64 11.00
C TYR A 88 -0.62 5.70 10.75
N PRO A 89 -1.66 5.74 11.60
CA PRO A 89 -2.04 4.71 12.56
C PRO A 89 -2.70 3.51 11.84
N PRO A 90 -2.67 2.30 12.42
CA PRO A 90 -3.46 1.17 11.95
C PRO A 90 -4.95 1.50 11.86
N THR A 91 -5.56 1.06 10.76
CA THR A 91 -6.98 1.31 10.50
C THR A 91 -7.66 0.08 9.95
N ILE A 92 -8.92 -0.11 10.32
CA ILE A 92 -9.81 -1.08 9.69
C ILE A 92 -10.96 -0.31 9.05
N GLY A 93 -11.03 -0.38 7.72
CA GLY A 93 -11.93 0.47 6.95
C GLY A 93 -11.65 1.94 7.20
N ARG A 94 -12.50 2.61 7.98
CA ARG A 94 -12.37 4.03 8.36
C ARG A 94 -12.08 4.25 9.84
N THR A 95 -12.02 3.17 10.61
CA THR A 95 -11.85 3.24 12.07
C THR A 95 -10.39 3.12 12.41
N ILE A 96 -9.86 4.10 13.15
CA ILE A 96 -8.50 4.05 13.70
C ILE A 96 -8.50 3.12 14.89
N LEU A 97 -7.53 2.21 14.93
CA LEU A 97 -7.33 1.31 16.06
C LEU A 97 -6.51 2.02 17.14
N ASN A 98 -7.05 2.08 18.35
CA ASN A 98 -6.30 2.58 19.50
C ASN A 98 -5.57 1.41 20.18
N ILE A 99 -4.24 1.49 20.26
CA ILE A 99 -3.44 0.41 20.84
C ILE A 99 -3.80 0.12 22.31
N LEU A 100 -4.25 1.14 23.06
CA LEU A 100 -4.58 1.00 24.47
C LEU A 100 -5.82 0.13 24.71
N ASP A 101 -6.73 0.08 23.75
CA ASP A 101 -7.92 -0.78 23.78
C ASP A 101 -7.52 -2.27 23.80
N TYR A 102 -6.30 -2.57 23.33
CA TYR A 102 -5.73 -3.91 23.24
C TYR A 102 -4.58 -4.16 24.23
N SER A 103 -4.41 -3.29 25.22
CA SER A 103 -3.29 -3.34 26.18
C SER A 103 -3.18 -4.66 26.96
N HIS A 104 -4.31 -5.34 27.19
CA HIS A 104 -4.37 -6.63 27.85
C HIS A 104 -3.99 -7.82 26.95
N LEU A 105 -3.92 -7.60 25.63
CA LEU A 105 -3.62 -8.64 24.63
C LEU A 105 -2.21 -8.49 24.04
N LEU A 106 -1.65 -7.29 24.08
CA LEU A 106 -0.37 -6.93 23.48
C LEU A 106 0.77 -6.94 24.52
N PRO A 107 2.00 -7.26 24.10
CA PRO A 107 3.18 -7.11 24.98
C PRO A 107 3.38 -5.65 25.39
N GLY A 108 3.75 -5.39 26.66
CA GLY A 108 4.00 -4.04 27.16
C GLY A 108 5.08 -3.29 26.36
N GLU A 109 6.14 -3.97 25.96
CA GLU A 109 7.22 -3.39 25.14
C GLU A 109 6.73 -2.87 23.78
N LEU A 110 5.77 -3.57 23.16
CA LEU A 110 5.16 -3.14 21.90
C LEU A 110 4.33 -1.87 22.10
N ILE A 111 3.59 -1.79 23.21
CA ILE A 111 2.78 -0.61 23.55
C ILE A 111 3.69 0.60 23.77
N ASP A 112 4.74 0.46 24.57
CA ASP A 112 5.69 1.53 24.86
C ASP A 112 6.40 2.01 23.59
N ALA A 113 6.87 1.09 22.76
CA ALA A 113 7.49 1.42 21.48
C ALA A 113 6.52 2.17 20.56
N TYR A 114 5.26 1.75 20.49
CA TYR A 114 4.25 2.36 19.65
C TYR A 114 3.86 3.76 20.14
N ILE A 115 3.71 3.97 21.44
CA ILE A 115 3.47 5.32 22.01
C ILE A 115 4.67 6.24 21.72
N LYS A 116 5.90 5.76 21.94
CA LYS A 116 7.11 6.51 21.64
C LYS A 116 7.18 6.89 20.16
N LYS A 117 6.84 5.95 19.26
CA LYS A 117 6.80 6.18 17.81
C LYS A 117 5.67 7.14 17.41
N GLY A 118 4.52 7.07 18.05
CA GLY A 118 3.42 8.01 17.85
C GLY A 118 3.81 9.46 18.15
N ASN A 119 4.61 9.69 19.19
CA ASN A 119 5.17 11.02 19.50
C ASN A 119 6.13 11.53 18.41
N GLU A 120 6.94 10.64 17.83
CA GLU A 120 7.80 10.97 16.68
C GLU A 120 6.95 11.34 15.44
N TYR A 121 5.96 10.51 15.14
CA TYR A 121 5.09 10.64 13.97
C TYR A 121 4.14 11.84 14.04
N ALA A 122 3.75 12.28 15.23
CA ALA A 122 2.99 13.51 15.44
C ALA A 122 3.73 14.78 14.96
N ILE A 123 5.04 14.70 14.71
CA ILE A 123 5.85 15.80 14.22
C ILE A 123 6.14 15.58 12.73
N LEU A 124 6.02 16.64 11.91
CA LEU A 124 6.36 16.57 10.48
C LEU A 124 7.83 16.14 10.31
N PRO A 125 8.18 15.28 9.34
CA PRO A 125 9.54 14.76 9.16
C PRO A 125 10.62 15.84 9.16
N LYS A 126 10.38 16.97 8.49
CA LYS A 126 11.33 18.08 8.42
C LYS A 126 11.57 18.82 9.74
N HIS A 127 10.69 18.64 10.72
CA HIS A 127 10.80 19.21 12.05
C HIS A 127 11.29 18.19 13.08
N ARG A 128 11.55 16.94 12.69
CA ARG A 128 12.08 15.92 13.60
C ARG A 128 13.58 16.13 13.81
N VAL A 129 14.02 15.98 15.04
CA VAL A 129 15.44 15.97 15.40
C VAL A 129 15.79 14.56 15.84
N TYR A 130 16.74 13.97 15.13
CA TYR A 130 17.36 12.70 15.51
C TYR A 130 18.75 12.94 16.06
N CYS A 131 19.25 11.96 16.80
CA CYS A 131 20.61 11.93 17.27
C CYS A 131 21.57 12.16 16.10
N SER A 132 22.38 13.21 16.22
CA SER A 132 23.33 13.60 15.17
C SER A 132 24.50 12.64 15.00
N ASN A 133 24.64 11.64 15.88
CA ASN A 133 25.62 10.56 15.76
C ASN A 133 25.07 9.42 14.89
N ASN A 134 24.69 9.76 13.66
CA ASN A 134 24.01 8.89 12.70
C ASN A 134 24.78 7.60 12.35
N ALA A 135 26.09 7.55 12.58
CA ALA A 135 26.91 6.35 12.37
C ALA A 135 26.63 5.23 13.39
N LYS A 136 26.07 5.56 14.56
CA LYS A 136 25.87 4.59 15.66
C LYS A 136 24.52 4.71 16.36
N CYS A 137 23.75 5.76 16.08
CA CYS A 137 22.51 6.05 16.79
C CYS A 137 21.55 6.82 15.87
N SER A 138 20.29 6.43 15.90
CA SER A 138 19.19 7.08 15.18
C SER A 138 18.05 7.47 16.13
N ALA A 139 18.34 7.58 17.43
CA ALA A 139 17.36 7.93 18.45
C ALA A 139 16.64 9.23 18.11
N PHE A 140 15.32 9.22 18.21
CA PHE A 140 14.51 10.43 18.11
C PHE A 140 14.67 11.28 19.38
N LEU A 141 14.98 12.57 19.21
CA LEU A 141 15.25 13.52 20.30
C LEU A 141 14.17 14.58 20.47
N GLY A 142 13.19 14.66 19.55
CA GLY A 142 12.09 15.62 19.61
C GLY A 142 11.95 16.48 18.36
N HIS A 143 11.46 17.70 18.53
CA HIS A 143 11.20 18.64 17.44
C HIS A 143 12.26 19.74 17.36
N ILE A 144 12.42 20.33 16.17
CA ILE A 144 13.33 21.47 15.95
C ILE A 144 12.88 22.63 16.83
N SER A 145 13.83 23.20 17.56
CA SER A 145 13.62 24.39 18.37
C SER A 145 14.14 25.64 17.69
N LYS A 146 13.44 26.75 17.90
CA LYS A 146 13.93 28.09 17.54
C LYS A 146 15.05 28.54 18.49
N GLU A 147 15.05 28.03 19.72
CA GLU A 147 16.06 28.31 20.71
C GLU A 147 17.25 27.35 20.53
N GLU A 148 18.46 27.91 20.59
CA GLU A 148 19.69 27.14 20.49
C GLU A 148 19.98 26.43 21.82
N PHE A 149 19.45 25.21 21.97
CA PHE A 149 19.80 24.33 23.08
C PHE A 149 20.30 22.97 22.61
N LEU A 150 20.97 22.30 23.53
CA LEU A 150 21.65 21.03 23.32
C LEU A 150 20.92 19.94 24.08
N VAL A 151 20.69 18.80 23.42
CA VAL A 151 20.14 17.60 24.04
C VAL A 151 21.21 16.52 24.07
N LEU A 152 21.32 15.85 25.21
CA LEU A 152 22.14 14.65 25.36
C LEU A 152 21.29 13.45 24.94
N CYS A 153 21.77 12.67 23.97
CA CYS A 153 21.14 11.42 23.59
C CYS A 153 21.37 10.37 24.69
N GLU A 154 20.29 9.80 25.23
CA GLU A 154 20.38 8.79 26.30
C GLU A 154 20.96 7.45 25.82
N GLU A 155 20.90 7.15 24.52
CA GLU A 155 21.38 5.87 23.97
C GLU A 155 22.89 5.87 23.69
N CYS A 156 23.45 6.98 23.20
CA CYS A 156 24.86 7.05 22.80
C CYS A 156 25.66 8.18 23.46
N HIS A 157 25.02 8.97 24.33
CA HIS A 157 25.60 10.11 25.04
C HIS A 157 26.22 11.20 24.15
N SER A 158 25.87 11.22 22.85
CA SER A 158 26.26 12.32 21.97
C SER A 158 25.35 13.53 22.19
N THR A 159 25.88 14.72 21.94
CA THR A 159 25.14 15.98 22.10
C THR A 159 24.69 16.51 20.75
N THR A 160 23.40 16.76 20.59
CA THR A 160 22.79 17.29 19.37
C THR A 160 22.20 18.67 19.64
N CYS A 161 22.46 19.63 18.75
CA CYS A 161 21.76 20.91 18.78
C CYS A 161 20.35 20.76 18.20
N MET A 162 19.33 21.16 18.95
CA MET A 162 17.93 21.05 18.53
C MET A 162 17.51 22.08 17.48
N SER A 163 18.34 23.09 17.22
CA SER A 163 18.05 24.12 16.21
C SER A 163 18.67 23.81 14.84
N CYS A 164 19.94 23.41 14.81
CA CYS A 164 20.64 23.08 13.54
C CYS A 164 20.81 21.56 13.28
N CYS A 165 20.36 20.70 14.19
CA CYS A 165 20.43 19.24 14.10
C CYS A 165 21.86 18.68 13.92
N LYS A 166 22.90 19.46 14.26
CA LYS A 166 24.30 19.04 14.14
C LYS A 166 24.87 18.51 15.45
N ILE A 167 25.83 17.61 15.31
CA ILE A 167 26.61 17.09 16.43
C ILE A 167 27.48 18.18 17.01
N VAL A 168 27.44 18.28 18.33
CA VAL A 168 28.21 19.26 19.08
C VAL A 168 29.27 18.51 19.89
N ARG A 169 30.51 18.55 19.40
CA ARG A 169 31.66 17.84 19.99
C ARG A 169 32.23 18.60 21.19
N TYR A 170 31.46 18.74 22.27
CA TYR A 170 32.00 19.20 23.55
C TYR A 170 31.91 18.08 24.57
N ILE A 171 33.04 17.42 24.83
CA ILE A 171 33.15 16.26 25.73
C ILE A 171 33.02 16.68 27.21
N ARG A 172 33.10 17.98 27.53
CA ARG A 172 33.08 18.48 28.92
C ARG A 172 32.33 19.81 29.02
N ILE A 173 31.48 19.94 30.04
CA ILE A 173 30.68 21.14 30.36
C ILE A 173 31.53 22.44 30.37
N ARG A 174 32.80 22.38 30.80
CA ARG A 174 33.73 23.53 30.76
C ARG A 174 34.00 24.08 29.35
N ALA A 175 33.98 23.22 28.32
CA ALA A 175 34.21 23.65 26.94
C ALA A 175 33.01 24.42 26.35
N LEU A 176 31.78 24.14 26.81
CA LEU A 176 30.58 24.88 26.42
C LEU A 176 30.64 26.35 26.82
N LEU A 177 31.19 26.63 28.01
CA LEU A 177 31.40 28.00 28.51
C LEU A 177 32.49 28.76 27.76
N SER A 178 33.42 28.05 27.11
CA SER A 178 34.59 28.66 26.46
C SER A 178 34.35 28.96 24.97
N ARG A 179 33.49 28.18 24.30
CA ARG A 179 33.11 28.38 22.90
C ARG A 179 31.65 27.97 22.70
N PRO A 180 30.69 28.91 22.72
CA PRO A 180 29.31 28.57 22.46
C PRO A 180 29.18 28.04 21.03
N HIS A 181 28.44 26.95 20.87
CA HIS A 181 27.98 26.50 19.56
C HIS A 181 27.20 27.66 18.92
N LYS A 182 27.50 27.98 17.67
CA LYS A 182 26.73 28.95 16.89
C LYS A 182 26.07 28.20 15.74
N CYS A 183 24.75 28.23 15.68
CA CYS A 183 24.04 27.63 14.57
C CYS A 183 24.38 28.38 13.27
N LYS A 184 24.79 27.63 12.25
CA LYS A 184 24.69 28.12 10.87
C LYS A 184 23.26 27.83 10.43
N LYS A 185 22.55 28.84 9.93
CA LYS A 185 21.22 28.64 9.32
C LYS A 185 21.34 27.55 8.27
N LEU A 186 20.56 26.48 8.42
CA LEU A 186 20.41 25.48 7.36
C LEU A 186 19.73 26.19 6.18
N GLY A 187 20.24 25.98 4.97
CA GLY A 187 19.50 26.31 3.76
C GLY A 187 18.18 25.53 3.71
N ASP A 188 17.21 25.99 2.92
CA ASP A 188 15.92 25.31 2.81
C ASP A 188 16.13 23.86 2.33
N PRO A 189 15.80 22.84 3.14
CA PRO A 189 15.96 21.44 2.74
C PRO A 189 15.00 21.01 1.62
N ASN A 190 14.06 21.88 1.20
CA ASN A 190 13.09 21.61 0.12
C ASN A 190 13.62 21.92 -1.29
N ASP A 191 14.93 22.10 -1.47
CA ASP A 191 15.52 22.19 -2.82
C ASP A 191 15.57 20.79 -3.45
N HIS A 192 14.39 20.25 -3.76
CA HIS A 192 14.25 19.03 -4.52
C HIS A 192 14.64 19.34 -5.96
N GLN A 193 15.86 18.94 -6.35
CA GLN A 193 16.38 19.03 -7.72
C GLN A 193 15.71 18.01 -8.66
N LEU A 194 14.39 17.87 -8.58
CA LEU A 194 13.64 17.06 -9.55
C LEU A 194 13.20 17.95 -10.71
N PRO A 195 13.22 17.44 -11.95
CA PRO A 195 12.84 18.25 -13.10
C PRO A 195 11.36 18.68 -13.02
N GLU A 196 11.09 19.98 -13.20
CA GLU A 196 9.72 20.52 -13.08
C GLU A 196 8.76 19.92 -14.13
N GLU A 197 9.28 19.45 -15.26
CA GLU A 197 8.52 18.85 -16.36
C GLU A 197 7.83 17.52 -16.00
N THR A 198 8.35 16.78 -15.01
CA THR A 198 7.74 15.53 -14.53
C THR A 198 6.82 15.73 -13.32
N ARG A 199 6.70 16.97 -12.83
CA ARG A 199 5.79 17.34 -11.74
C ARG A 199 4.33 17.20 -12.17
N GLY A 200 3.52 16.57 -11.32
CA GLY A 200 2.13 16.23 -11.62
C GLY A 200 1.95 15.02 -12.54
N LYS A 201 3.05 14.38 -12.96
CA LYS A 201 3.05 13.13 -13.75
C LYS A 201 3.67 11.98 -12.98
N GLU A 202 4.91 12.15 -12.53
CA GLU A 202 5.67 11.13 -11.81
C GLU A 202 5.75 11.42 -10.31
N TRP A 203 5.83 12.71 -9.96
CA TRP A 203 5.93 13.17 -8.59
C TRP A 203 5.13 14.45 -8.36
N GLN A 204 4.76 14.71 -7.12
CA GLN A 204 4.12 15.96 -6.69
C GLN A 204 4.57 16.31 -5.27
N VAL A 205 4.60 17.62 -4.96
CA VAL A 205 4.85 18.12 -3.60
C VAL A 205 3.55 18.18 -2.83
N CYS A 206 3.53 17.63 -1.61
CA CYS A 206 2.38 17.77 -0.72
C CYS A 206 2.14 19.25 -0.37
N PRO A 207 0.93 19.80 -0.65
CA PRO A 207 0.62 21.20 -0.37
C PRO A 207 0.28 21.47 1.10
N GLY A 208 0.33 20.45 1.97
CA GLY A 208 0.08 20.60 3.40
C GLY A 208 1.06 21.60 4.01
N GLU A 209 0.57 22.46 4.90
CA GLU A 209 1.35 23.54 5.49
C GLU A 209 2.61 22.98 6.17
N GLY A 210 3.76 23.37 5.63
CA GLY A 210 5.04 22.90 6.11
C GLY A 210 5.32 21.42 5.89
N CYS A 211 4.50 20.65 5.18
CA CYS A 211 4.82 19.25 4.88
C CYS A 211 5.89 19.14 3.80
N GLY A 212 5.56 19.58 2.58
CA GLY A 212 6.54 19.67 1.47
C GLY A 212 7.11 18.34 0.99
N ILE A 213 6.63 17.19 1.46
CA ILE A 213 7.17 15.90 1.03
C ILE A 213 6.85 15.61 -0.43
N LEU A 214 7.77 14.93 -1.10
CA LEU A 214 7.56 14.38 -2.42
C LEU A 214 6.68 13.14 -2.34
N VAL A 215 5.69 13.09 -3.21
CA VAL A 215 4.74 11.98 -3.34
C VAL A 215 4.80 11.47 -4.76
N THR A 216 4.80 10.15 -4.93
CA THR A 216 4.69 9.47 -6.24
C THR A 216 3.34 8.79 -6.37
N LEU A 217 2.81 8.71 -7.59
CA LEU A 217 1.50 8.10 -7.85
C LEU A 217 1.69 6.58 -8.03
N LYS A 218 0.90 5.77 -7.30
CA LYS A 218 0.94 4.29 -7.43
C LYS A 218 -0.28 3.71 -8.12
N ASP A 219 -1.48 4.24 -7.87
CA ASP A 219 -2.74 3.56 -8.19
C ASP A 219 -3.62 4.29 -9.23
N GLY A 220 -3.03 5.16 -10.07
CA GLY A 220 -3.73 5.88 -11.16
C GLY A 220 -4.83 6.87 -10.72
N CYS A 221 -5.11 6.99 -9.42
CA CYS A 221 -6.04 7.93 -8.83
C CYS A 221 -5.32 9.24 -8.47
N ASN A 222 -5.70 10.34 -9.10
CA ASN A 222 -5.10 11.65 -8.84
C ASN A 222 -5.53 12.25 -7.49
N HIS A 223 -6.50 11.65 -6.79
CA HIS A 223 -6.84 12.01 -5.41
C HIS A 223 -5.89 11.29 -4.47
N VAL A 224 -4.92 12.03 -3.94
CA VAL A 224 -3.86 11.49 -3.09
C VAL A 224 -4.00 12.05 -1.68
N ILE A 225 -3.74 11.18 -0.71
CA ILE A 225 -3.66 11.54 0.71
C ILE A 225 -2.21 11.44 1.12
N CYS A 226 -1.64 12.51 1.68
CA CYS A 226 -0.27 12.50 2.16
C CYS A 226 -0.06 11.37 3.18
N THR A 227 0.97 10.54 2.97
CA THR A 227 1.29 9.40 3.83
C THR A 227 1.91 9.80 5.16
N VAL A 228 2.41 11.05 5.27
CA VAL A 228 2.89 11.59 6.55
C VAL A 228 1.73 11.71 7.51
N SER A 229 1.83 10.95 8.61
CA SER A 229 0.83 10.85 9.66
C SER A 229 0.42 12.20 10.26
N ALA A 230 1.36 13.12 10.47
CA ALA A 230 1.10 14.48 10.95
C ALA A 230 0.47 15.42 9.90
N CYS A 231 0.47 15.06 8.62
CA CYS A 231 -0.01 15.92 7.54
C CYS A 231 -1.39 15.49 7.03
N ARG A 232 -1.49 14.26 6.50
CA ARG A 232 -2.71 13.66 5.92
C ARG A 232 -3.51 14.57 4.97
N THR A 233 -2.86 15.58 4.38
CA THR A 233 -3.54 16.50 3.46
C THR A 233 -4.00 15.73 2.23
N GLU A 234 -5.27 15.89 1.87
CA GLU A 234 -5.84 15.39 0.62
C GLU A 234 -5.60 16.43 -0.49
N PHE A 235 -5.01 15.99 -1.61
CA PHE A 235 -4.68 16.88 -2.71
C PHE A 235 -4.76 16.18 -4.07
N CYS A 236 -4.80 16.99 -5.11
CA CYS A 236 -4.71 16.52 -6.47
C CYS A 236 -3.25 16.32 -6.86
N PHE A 237 -2.88 15.10 -7.20
CA PHE A 237 -1.54 14.77 -7.68
C PHE A 237 -1.17 15.59 -8.92
N PHE A 238 -2.11 15.72 -9.85
CA PHE A 238 -1.91 16.42 -11.12
C PHE A 238 -1.58 17.90 -10.94
N CYS A 239 -2.41 18.66 -10.22
CA CYS A 239 -2.20 20.12 -10.07
C CYS A 239 -1.55 20.56 -8.76
N GLY A 240 -1.35 19.65 -7.81
CA GLY A 240 -0.76 19.93 -6.49
C GLY A 240 -1.66 20.72 -5.53
N LYS A 241 -2.93 21.00 -5.87
CA LYS A 241 -3.83 21.80 -5.02
C LYS A 241 -4.57 20.92 -4.01
N PRO A 242 -4.89 21.44 -2.80
CA PRO A 242 -5.76 20.76 -1.85
C PRO A 242 -7.10 20.38 -2.48
N ALA A 243 -7.48 19.11 -2.39
CA ALA A 243 -8.65 18.56 -3.05
C ALA A 243 -9.15 17.34 -2.27
N LYS A 244 -10.25 17.51 -1.52
CA LYS A 244 -10.91 16.39 -0.84
C LYS A 244 -11.56 15.45 -1.85
N GLY A 245 -11.67 14.17 -1.52
CA GLY A 245 -12.30 13.16 -2.40
C GLY A 245 -13.75 13.49 -2.79
N SER A 246 -14.48 14.21 -1.93
CA SER A 246 -15.86 14.65 -2.16
C SER A 246 -15.99 16.05 -2.77
N SER A 247 -14.87 16.76 -2.97
CA SER A 247 -14.89 18.14 -3.45
C SER A 247 -15.33 18.25 -4.92
N GLY A 248 -15.75 19.46 -5.31
CA GLY A 248 -16.08 19.78 -6.71
C GLY A 248 -14.89 19.74 -7.67
N HIS A 249 -13.66 19.56 -7.17
CA HIS A 249 -12.44 19.51 -7.96
C HIS A 249 -12.50 18.49 -9.11
N TRP A 250 -13.19 17.38 -8.87
CA TRP A 250 -13.28 16.22 -9.77
C TRP A 250 -14.48 16.23 -10.72
N ARG A 251 -15.42 17.18 -10.58
CA ARG A 251 -16.77 17.10 -11.19
C ARG A 251 -16.86 17.72 -12.57
N ASN A 252 -15.97 18.65 -12.89
CA ASN A 252 -15.98 19.28 -14.20
C ASN A 252 -15.17 18.40 -15.16
N ARG A 253 -15.69 18.19 -16.37
CA ARG A 253 -14.93 17.67 -17.53
C ARG A 253 -14.62 18.81 -18.50
N GLY A 254 -14.31 19.97 -17.95
CA GLY A 254 -13.83 21.11 -18.72
C GLY A 254 -12.32 21.02 -18.95
N PRO A 255 -11.77 21.82 -19.86
CA PRO A 255 -10.33 21.89 -20.11
C PRO A 255 -9.52 22.35 -18.88
N THR A 256 -10.17 22.92 -17.86
CA THR A 256 -9.53 23.46 -16.65
C THR A 256 -9.69 22.58 -15.40
N SER A 257 -10.33 21.41 -15.53
CA SER A 257 -10.63 20.53 -14.40
C SER A 257 -9.74 19.29 -14.40
N CYS A 258 -9.23 18.94 -13.22
CA CYS A 258 -8.34 17.79 -13.06
C CYS A 258 -9.16 16.49 -12.99
N PRO A 259 -8.84 15.48 -13.82
CA PRO A 259 -9.54 14.20 -13.76
C PRO A 259 -9.21 13.48 -12.47
N ARG A 260 -10.18 12.75 -11.92
CA ARG A 260 -9.93 11.91 -10.73
C ARG A 260 -9.08 10.69 -11.05
N TYR A 261 -9.25 10.13 -12.25
CA TYR A 261 -8.58 8.91 -12.69
C TYR A 261 -7.91 9.16 -14.04
N GLY A 262 -6.71 8.58 -14.21
CA GLY A 262 -5.93 8.68 -15.44
C GLY A 262 -5.15 9.98 -15.58
N THR A 263 -4.25 10.02 -16.56
CA THR A 263 -3.50 11.22 -16.92
C THR A 263 -4.31 12.04 -17.92
N THR A 264 -4.46 13.34 -17.68
CA THR A 264 -4.98 14.28 -18.70
C THR A 264 -4.05 14.42 -19.90
N HIS A 265 -2.84 13.83 -19.82
CA HIS A 265 -2.12 13.39 -21.01
C HIS A 265 -2.78 12.13 -21.58
N LEU A 266 -4.02 12.25 -22.05
CA LEU A 266 -4.15 11.85 -23.43
C LEU A 266 -3.34 12.92 -24.17
N PRO A 267 -2.32 12.58 -24.98
CA PRO A 267 -1.87 13.52 -25.98
C PRO A 267 -3.14 14.07 -26.63
N GLU A 268 -3.20 15.39 -26.76
CA GLU A 268 -4.11 16.08 -27.68
C GLU A 268 -4.50 15.11 -28.77
N ALA A 269 -5.73 14.56 -28.67
CA ALA A 269 -6.08 13.31 -29.33
C ALA A 269 -5.57 13.37 -30.77
N GLU A 270 -4.55 12.55 -31.03
CA GLU A 270 -3.91 12.39 -32.31
C GLU A 270 -4.98 11.90 -33.27
N ALA A 271 -5.58 12.85 -33.99
CA ALA A 271 -6.53 12.70 -35.08
C ALA A 271 -7.79 11.81 -34.84
N PRO A 272 -8.94 12.17 -35.42
CA PRO A 272 -10.01 11.20 -35.66
C PRO A 272 -9.44 10.12 -36.62
N GLY A 273 -8.95 9.02 -36.06
CA GLY A 273 -8.37 7.89 -36.82
C GLY A 273 -7.54 6.91 -35.99
N ALA A 274 -6.98 7.31 -34.85
CA ALA A 274 -6.18 6.40 -34.02
C ALA A 274 -7.00 5.26 -33.41
N MET A 275 -8.27 5.51 -33.06
CA MET A 275 -9.17 4.46 -32.58
C MET A 275 -9.56 3.50 -33.71
N ASP A 276 -9.71 4.01 -34.94
CA ASP A 276 -10.01 3.18 -36.11
C ASP A 276 -8.82 2.26 -36.45
N ALA A 277 -7.59 2.75 -36.32
CA ALA A 277 -6.37 1.93 -36.48
C ALA A 277 -6.24 0.84 -35.40
N ILE A 278 -6.58 1.14 -34.14
CA ILE A 278 -6.59 0.14 -33.06
C ILE A 278 -7.70 -0.91 -33.31
N ILE A 279 -8.87 -0.47 -33.78
CA ILE A 279 -9.97 -1.37 -34.15
C ILE A 279 -9.57 -2.26 -35.34
N GLU A 280 -8.93 -1.71 -36.35
CA GLU A 280 -8.44 -2.44 -37.53
C GLU A 280 -7.37 -3.47 -37.15
N GLN A 281 -6.41 -3.09 -36.31
CA GLN A 281 -5.36 -4.00 -35.83
C GLN A 281 -5.92 -5.11 -34.94
N ALA A 282 -6.91 -4.81 -34.08
CA ALA A 282 -7.61 -5.80 -33.28
C ALA A 282 -8.45 -6.76 -34.16
N GLN A 283 -9.05 -6.26 -35.23
CA GLN A 283 -9.78 -7.08 -36.21
C GLN A 283 -8.83 -7.99 -36.99
N GLU A 284 -7.68 -7.49 -37.43
CA GLU A 284 -6.66 -8.29 -38.11
C GLU A 284 -6.13 -9.42 -37.20
N MET A 285 -5.82 -9.08 -35.94
CA MET A 285 -5.34 -10.07 -34.97
C MET A 285 -6.41 -11.14 -34.69
N ARG A 286 -7.69 -10.74 -34.62
CA ARG A 286 -8.80 -11.70 -34.48
C ARG A 286 -8.92 -12.63 -35.70
N LEU A 287 -8.80 -12.10 -36.92
CA LEU A 287 -8.83 -12.92 -38.14
C LEU A 287 -7.65 -13.91 -38.20
N ARG A 288 -6.46 -13.51 -37.76
CA ARG A 288 -5.30 -14.42 -37.66
C ARG A 288 -5.54 -15.53 -36.63
N LEU A 289 -6.17 -15.21 -35.50
CA LEU A 289 -6.55 -16.19 -34.48
C LEU A 289 -7.63 -17.17 -34.99
N ASP A 290 -8.67 -16.67 -35.64
CA ASP A 290 -9.72 -17.51 -36.23
C ASP A 290 -9.12 -18.47 -37.29
N ALA A 291 -8.20 -17.97 -38.13
CA ALA A 291 -7.48 -18.80 -39.10
C ALA A 291 -6.57 -19.87 -38.44
N LEU A 292 -5.92 -19.54 -37.32
CA LEU A 292 -5.13 -20.51 -36.54
C LEU A 292 -6.01 -21.59 -35.92
N VAL A 293 -7.18 -21.24 -35.41
CA VAL A 293 -8.16 -22.19 -34.86
C VAL A 293 -8.67 -23.12 -35.97
N GLU A 294 -9.02 -22.58 -37.14
CA GLU A 294 -9.43 -23.39 -38.29
C GLU A 294 -8.31 -24.32 -38.79
N PHE A 295 -7.06 -23.86 -38.80
CA PHE A 295 -5.90 -24.67 -39.15
C PHE A 295 -5.71 -25.82 -38.15
N MET A 296 -5.82 -25.57 -36.85
CA MET A 296 -5.71 -26.60 -35.81
C MET A 296 -6.84 -27.63 -35.84
N ASP A 297 -8.00 -27.30 -36.41
CA ASP A 297 -9.12 -28.22 -36.61
C ASP A 297 -9.02 -29.04 -37.92
N GLN A 298 -7.97 -28.87 -38.73
CA GLN A 298 -7.74 -29.71 -39.91
C GLN A 298 -7.28 -31.12 -39.49
N PRO A 299 -7.99 -32.18 -39.94
CA PRO A 299 -7.76 -33.56 -39.49
C PRO A 299 -6.40 -34.14 -39.92
N ASP A 300 -5.71 -33.53 -40.88
CA ASP A 300 -4.47 -34.05 -41.46
C ASP A 300 -3.18 -33.57 -40.77
N ILE A 301 -3.26 -32.58 -39.88
CA ILE A 301 -2.07 -32.02 -39.17
C ILE A 301 -1.64 -32.89 -37.98
N LEU A 302 -2.51 -33.80 -37.55
CA LEU A 302 -2.28 -34.71 -36.43
C LEU A 302 -2.01 -36.14 -36.87
N GLN A 303 -1.28 -36.34 -37.97
CA GLN A 303 -0.71 -37.68 -38.21
C GLN A 303 0.36 -37.94 -37.13
N PRO A 304 0.22 -39.02 -36.33
CA PRO A 304 1.23 -39.34 -35.34
C PRO A 304 2.58 -39.51 -36.05
N PRO A 305 3.71 -39.07 -35.45
CA PRO A 305 5.01 -39.35 -36.01
C PRO A 305 5.15 -40.87 -36.23
N ARG A 306 5.87 -41.27 -37.27
CA ARG A 306 6.00 -42.70 -37.67
C ARG A 306 6.59 -43.61 -36.58
N ASN A 307 7.03 -43.06 -35.45
CA ASN A 307 7.60 -43.78 -34.33
C ASN A 307 6.92 -43.39 -33.00
N ILE A 308 5.81 -44.06 -32.70
CA ILE A 308 4.94 -43.78 -31.53
C ILE A 308 5.64 -44.11 -30.19
N ASP A 309 6.60 -45.02 -30.21
CA ASP A 309 7.29 -45.52 -29.01
C ASP A 309 8.23 -44.48 -28.40
N GLN A 310 8.89 -43.68 -29.24
CA GLN A 310 9.76 -42.59 -28.80
C GLN A 310 8.95 -41.46 -28.12
N TRP A 311 7.68 -41.33 -28.48
CA TRP A 311 6.81 -40.24 -28.03
C TRP A 311 6.09 -40.58 -26.71
N LEU A 312 5.77 -41.86 -26.49
CA LEU A 312 5.15 -42.34 -25.24
C LEU A 312 6.15 -42.60 -24.10
N GLY A 313 7.46 -42.40 -24.34
CA GLY A 313 8.51 -42.63 -23.34
C GLY A 313 8.62 -44.09 -22.87
N ARG A 314 8.13 -45.05 -23.66
CA ARG A 314 8.15 -46.47 -23.29
C ARG A 314 9.50 -47.11 -23.61
N PRO A 315 10.01 -48.01 -22.76
CA PRO A 315 11.17 -48.83 -23.11
C PRO A 315 10.80 -49.76 -24.28
N LEU A 316 11.67 -49.80 -25.29
CA LEU A 316 11.55 -50.65 -26.48
C LEU A 316 11.26 -52.11 -26.06
N GLY A 317 10.07 -52.62 -26.40
CA GLY A 317 9.69 -54.03 -26.20
C GLY A 317 8.58 -54.34 -25.19
N ALA A 318 7.84 -53.35 -24.67
CA ALA A 318 6.67 -53.62 -23.83
C ALA A 318 5.48 -54.16 -24.66
N PRO A 319 4.77 -55.22 -24.22
CA PRO A 319 3.66 -55.80 -24.97
C PRO A 319 2.48 -54.83 -25.07
N ILE A 320 1.89 -54.81 -26.26
CA ILE A 320 0.87 -53.87 -26.71
C ILE A 320 -0.51 -54.38 -26.30
N ALA A 321 -1.19 -53.67 -25.40
CA ALA A 321 -2.62 -53.83 -25.15
C ALA A 321 -3.33 -52.59 -25.73
N ASP A 322 -4.35 -52.84 -26.56
CA ASP A 322 -5.34 -51.92 -27.14
C ASP A 322 -4.89 -50.58 -27.78
N GLU A 323 -4.05 -50.66 -28.83
CA GLU A 323 -3.53 -49.54 -29.66
C GLU A 323 -4.50 -48.39 -30.01
N GLN A 324 -5.81 -48.64 -30.16
CA GLN A 324 -6.77 -47.62 -30.57
C GLN A 324 -7.42 -46.86 -29.41
N GLY A 325 -7.43 -47.43 -28.20
CA GLY A 325 -8.04 -46.81 -27.01
C GLY A 325 -7.12 -45.80 -26.34
N ASP A 326 -5.85 -46.15 -26.19
CA ASP A 326 -4.86 -45.33 -25.49
C ASP A 326 -4.41 -44.11 -26.30
N LEU A 327 -4.21 -44.26 -27.61
CA LEU A 327 -3.79 -43.14 -28.46
C LEU A 327 -4.85 -42.03 -28.53
N GLY A 328 -6.13 -42.42 -28.63
CA GLY A 328 -7.24 -41.46 -28.62
C GLY A 328 -7.33 -40.67 -27.32
N ARG A 329 -7.06 -41.30 -26.17
CA ARG A 329 -7.03 -40.62 -24.87
C ARG A 329 -5.85 -39.66 -24.74
N VAL A 330 -4.65 -40.08 -25.16
CA VAL A 330 -3.45 -39.24 -25.11
C VAL A 330 -3.59 -38.01 -26.01
N MET A 331 -4.15 -38.18 -27.20
CA MET A 331 -4.42 -37.07 -28.13
C MET A 331 -5.47 -36.11 -27.56
N ALA A 332 -6.56 -36.63 -27.00
CA ALA A 332 -7.60 -35.82 -26.37
C ALA A 332 -7.07 -35.04 -25.14
N GLU A 333 -6.23 -35.66 -24.32
CA GLU A 333 -5.59 -35.02 -23.18
C GLU A 333 -4.67 -33.88 -23.61
N ARG A 334 -3.83 -34.09 -24.63
CA ARG A 334 -2.95 -33.03 -25.15
C ARG A 334 -3.72 -31.88 -25.78
N GLN A 335 -4.81 -32.17 -26.49
CA GLN A 335 -5.69 -31.15 -27.05
C GLN A 335 -6.38 -30.34 -25.94
N ARG A 336 -6.75 -30.98 -24.82
CA ARG A 336 -7.24 -30.28 -23.62
C ARG A 336 -6.18 -29.35 -23.04
N GLN A 337 -4.95 -29.83 -22.86
CA GLN A 337 -3.83 -29.04 -22.32
C GLN A 337 -3.48 -27.83 -23.20
N LEU A 338 -3.51 -27.98 -24.53
CA LEU A 338 -3.28 -26.87 -25.45
C LEU A 338 -4.40 -25.82 -25.36
N ARG A 339 -5.67 -26.25 -25.23
CA ARG A 339 -6.81 -25.35 -25.05
C ARG A 339 -6.76 -24.62 -23.70
N GLU A 340 -6.42 -25.32 -22.63
CA GLU A 340 -6.26 -24.74 -21.28
C GLU A 340 -5.11 -23.71 -21.25
N ARG A 341 -3.97 -24.01 -21.91
CA ARG A 341 -2.83 -23.09 -22.00
C ARG A 341 -3.16 -21.86 -22.85
N ALA A 342 -3.87 -22.03 -23.98
CA ALA A 342 -4.31 -20.93 -24.82
C ALA A 342 -5.30 -20.01 -24.09
N ALA A 343 -6.26 -20.59 -23.34
CA ALA A 343 -7.18 -19.83 -22.50
C ALA A 343 -6.46 -19.06 -21.38
N TRP A 344 -5.46 -19.68 -20.75
CA TRP A 344 -4.66 -19.01 -19.72
C TRP A 344 -3.83 -17.84 -20.26
N GLU A 345 -3.18 -17.99 -21.43
CA GLU A 345 -2.46 -16.89 -22.07
C GLU A 345 -3.41 -15.76 -22.51
N TRP A 346 -4.63 -16.10 -22.94
CA TRP A 346 -5.66 -15.11 -23.26
C TRP A 346 -6.06 -14.27 -22.04
N ASP A 347 -6.34 -14.91 -20.90
CA ASP A 347 -6.64 -14.22 -19.65
C ASP A 347 -5.46 -13.36 -19.19
N ARG A 348 -4.22 -13.85 -19.38
CA ARG A 348 -2.99 -13.10 -19.08
C ARG A 348 -2.84 -11.87 -19.97
N MET A 349 -3.16 -11.98 -21.26
CA MET A 349 -3.13 -10.85 -22.22
C MET A 349 -4.20 -9.80 -21.89
N GLY A 350 -5.40 -10.22 -21.50
CA GLY A 350 -6.47 -9.32 -21.05
C GLY A 350 -6.10 -8.54 -19.78
N ALA A 351 -5.31 -9.14 -18.89
CA ALA A 351 -4.86 -8.51 -17.65
C ALA A 351 -3.73 -7.49 -17.83
N LEU A 352 -2.91 -7.62 -18.88
CA LEU A 352 -1.71 -6.78 -19.07
C LEU A 352 -1.93 -5.53 -19.93
N GLY A 353 -3.06 -5.40 -20.64
CA GLY A 353 -3.42 -4.14 -21.33
C GLY A 353 -2.43 -3.65 -22.40
N HIS A 354 -1.45 -4.48 -22.82
CA HIS A 354 -0.40 -4.12 -23.76
C HIS A 354 -0.41 -5.07 -24.97
N LEU A 355 -0.81 -4.55 -26.13
CA LEU A 355 -0.94 -5.28 -27.40
C LEU A 355 0.38 -5.87 -27.92
N GLU A 356 1.51 -5.17 -27.78
CA GLU A 356 2.82 -5.60 -28.29
C GLU A 356 3.38 -6.86 -27.59
N VAL A 357 3.02 -7.07 -26.31
CA VAL A 357 3.45 -8.26 -25.56
C VAL A 357 2.67 -9.51 -25.99
N GLY A 358 1.47 -9.32 -26.54
CA GLY A 358 0.62 -10.39 -27.06
C GLY A 358 1.18 -11.06 -28.31
N GLU A 359 1.73 -10.28 -29.24
CA GLU A 359 2.27 -10.79 -30.50
C GLU A 359 3.52 -11.66 -30.27
N GLN A 360 4.44 -11.24 -29.41
CA GLN A 360 5.63 -12.03 -29.07
C GLN A 360 5.28 -13.32 -28.31
N ALA A 361 4.28 -13.28 -27.42
CA ALA A 361 3.83 -14.47 -26.69
C ALA A 361 3.17 -15.49 -27.63
N LEU A 362 2.39 -15.04 -28.61
CA LEU A 362 1.82 -15.89 -29.65
C LEU A 362 2.91 -16.51 -30.53
N TRP A 363 3.91 -15.73 -30.94
CA TRP A 363 5.07 -16.24 -31.70
C TRP A 363 5.87 -17.29 -30.93
N ASN A 364 6.12 -17.06 -29.64
CA ASN A 364 6.82 -18.03 -28.79
C ASN A 364 6.00 -19.32 -28.62
N PHE A 365 4.67 -19.21 -28.49
CA PHE A 365 3.79 -20.38 -28.44
C PHE A 365 3.84 -21.18 -29.75
N LEU A 366 3.84 -20.52 -30.90
CA LEU A 366 3.93 -21.17 -32.20
C LEU A 366 5.30 -21.82 -32.47
N GLN A 367 6.38 -21.31 -31.87
CA GLN A 367 7.72 -21.93 -31.94
C GLN A 367 7.87 -23.16 -31.04
N ASP A 368 7.17 -23.20 -29.89
CA ASP A 368 7.19 -24.34 -28.96
C ASP A 368 6.36 -25.54 -29.46
N VAL A 369 5.39 -25.29 -30.35
CA VAL A 369 4.71 -26.35 -31.09
C VAL A 369 5.63 -26.70 -32.25
N ASP A 370 6.34 -27.83 -32.17
CA ASP A 370 7.18 -28.39 -33.25
C ASP A 370 6.35 -28.56 -34.54
N LEU A 371 6.18 -27.48 -35.30
CA LEU A 371 5.59 -27.47 -36.62
C LEU A 371 6.71 -27.83 -37.60
N PRO A 372 6.47 -28.76 -38.55
CA PRO A 372 7.44 -29.02 -39.59
C PRO A 372 7.74 -27.73 -40.35
N ASP A 373 9.03 -27.43 -40.52
CA ASP A 373 9.53 -26.29 -41.27
C ASP A 373 9.09 -26.42 -42.74
N PHE A 374 7.98 -25.77 -43.09
CA PHE A 374 7.56 -25.60 -44.47
C PHE A 374 8.06 -24.25 -44.95
N GLY A 375 9.23 -24.27 -45.59
CA GLY A 375 9.81 -23.08 -46.22
C GLY A 375 8.79 -22.37 -47.10
N MET A 376 8.46 -21.14 -46.71
CA MET A 376 7.73 -20.19 -47.53
C MET A 376 8.71 -19.11 -47.99
N ASP A 377 8.98 -19.07 -49.29
CA ASP A 377 9.47 -17.89 -50.01
C ASP A 377 8.35 -16.84 -50.15
#